data_AF-A0A158KNW2-F1
#
_entry.id   AF-A0A158KNW2-F1
#
_cell.length_a   1.000
_cell.length_b   1.000
_cell.length_c   1.000
_cell.angle_alpha   90.00
_cell.angle_beta   90.00
_cell.angle_gamma   90.00
#
_symmetry.space_group_name_H-M   'P 1'
#
loop_
_entity.id
_entity.type
_entity.pdbx_description
1 polymer ?
#
loop_
_entity_poly.entity_id
_entity_poly.type
_entity_poly.pdbx_seq_one_letter_code
_entity_poly.pdbx_strand_id
1 'polypeptide(L)'
;MTGFIGQRLAIGALLAIASASAFAQATPAGTWQTIDDASGQPKAIIEITDNGSGELSGKIVRGIGRLDQPDRRCTACTGERKDQLLRNMTIISGMRRDGDTWQGGQILDPESGRLYKCKMTLEDGGQKLVVRGYIGVSLLGRSQTWVREQ
;
A
#
# COMPACT_ATOMS: atom_id res chain seq x y z
N MET A 1 -34.02 32.05 -67.57
CA MET A 1 -33.49 32.60 -66.32
C MET A 1 -33.10 31.43 -65.42
N THR A 2 -31.85 31.45 -64.99
CA THR A 2 -31.06 30.39 -64.34
C THR A 2 -31.64 29.91 -63.01
N GLY A 3 -31.78 28.58 -62.84
CA GLY A 3 -32.26 27.94 -61.62
C GLY A 3 -31.18 27.12 -60.91
N PHE A 4 -30.85 27.60 -59.72
CA PHE A 4 -30.36 26.92 -58.49
C PHE A 4 -29.11 26.03 -58.51
N ILE A 5 -28.12 26.56 -57.78
CA ILE A 5 -26.89 25.98 -57.28
C ILE A 5 -27.21 24.78 -56.37
N GLY A 6 -26.79 23.58 -56.79
CA GLY A 6 -26.82 22.37 -55.96
C GLY A 6 -25.76 22.46 -54.86
N GLN A 7 -26.22 22.69 -53.64
CA GLN A 7 -25.44 22.77 -52.40
C GLN A 7 -24.70 21.43 -52.16
N ARG A 8 -23.37 21.43 -52.25
CA ARG A 8 -22.55 20.23 -51.99
C ARG A 8 -22.62 19.89 -50.50
N LEU A 9 -23.00 18.64 -50.21
CA LEU A 9 -23.08 18.03 -48.88
C LEU A 9 -21.83 18.33 -48.03
N ALA A 10 -22.02 18.93 -46.86
CA ALA A 10 -21.04 18.93 -45.80
C ALA A 10 -21.03 17.54 -45.12
N ILE A 11 -19.97 16.77 -45.32
CA ILE A 11 -19.72 15.53 -44.59
C ILE A 11 -19.24 15.92 -43.18
N GLY A 12 -20.15 15.93 -42.22
CA GLY A 12 -19.82 16.06 -40.80
C GLY A 12 -19.20 14.76 -40.29
N ALA A 13 -17.88 14.75 -40.10
CA ALA A 13 -17.20 13.68 -39.38
C ALA A 13 -17.48 13.82 -37.88
N LEU A 14 -18.44 13.05 -37.36
CA LEU A 14 -18.59 12.86 -35.91
C LEU A 14 -17.40 12.02 -35.40
N LEU A 15 -16.37 12.68 -34.87
CA LEU A 15 -15.41 12.02 -33.99
C LEU A 15 -16.09 11.72 -32.65
N ALA A 16 -16.52 10.46 -32.48
CA ALA A 16 -16.88 9.95 -31.16
C ALA A 16 -15.60 9.79 -30.33
N ILE A 17 -15.33 10.76 -29.45
CA ILE A 17 -14.28 10.64 -28.43
C ILE A 17 -14.80 9.65 -27.39
N ALA A 18 -14.39 8.39 -27.50
CA ALA A 18 -14.58 7.42 -26.43
C ALA A 18 -13.59 7.76 -25.31
N SER A 19 -14.07 8.50 -24.31
CA SER A 19 -13.35 8.74 -23.06
C SER A 19 -13.22 7.40 -22.31
N ALA A 20 -12.14 6.66 -22.58
CA ALA A 20 -11.79 5.52 -21.74
C ALA A 20 -11.39 6.06 -20.36
N SER A 21 -12.32 6.01 -19.41
CA SER A 21 -12.05 6.26 -18.01
C SER A 21 -11.06 5.20 -17.52
N ALA A 22 -9.76 5.53 -17.53
CA ALA A 22 -8.76 4.72 -16.87
C ALA A 22 -9.03 4.79 -15.36
N PHE A 23 -9.79 3.84 -14.83
CA PHE A 23 -9.85 3.62 -13.40
C PHE A 23 -8.45 3.19 -12.96
N ALA A 24 -7.71 4.10 -12.34
CA ALA A 24 -6.47 3.74 -11.66
C ALA A 24 -6.81 2.66 -10.63
N GLN A 25 -6.31 1.43 -10.83
CA GLN A 25 -6.52 0.38 -9.85
C GLN A 25 -5.84 0.80 -8.54
N ALA A 26 -6.60 0.82 -7.45
CA ALA A 26 -6.06 1.17 -6.14
C ALA A 26 -4.89 0.24 -5.80
N THR A 27 -3.81 0.84 -5.27
CA THR A 27 -2.61 0.10 -4.85
C THR A 27 -2.36 0.31 -3.35
N PRO A 28 -1.63 -0.60 -2.69
CA PRO A 28 -1.22 -0.38 -1.31
C PRO A 28 -0.23 0.78 -1.14
N ALA A 29 0.32 1.35 -2.21
CA ALA A 29 1.17 2.53 -2.08
C ALA A 29 0.37 3.69 -1.45
N GLY A 30 1.04 4.44 -0.57
CA GLY A 30 0.44 5.50 0.23
C GLY A 30 0.75 5.36 1.72
N THR A 31 0.08 6.18 2.52
CA THR A 31 0.33 6.30 3.96
C THR A 31 -0.79 5.63 4.75
N TRP A 32 -0.42 4.88 5.79
CA TRP A 32 -1.32 4.01 6.53
C TRP A 32 -1.12 4.13 8.03
N GLN A 33 -2.22 4.30 8.76
CA GLN A 33 -2.26 4.10 10.19
C GLN A 33 -2.45 2.62 10.52
N THR A 34 -1.51 2.05 11.27
CA THR A 34 -1.56 0.67 11.75
C THR A 34 -2.37 0.56 13.03
N ILE A 35 -3.18 -0.48 13.15
CA ILE A 35 -4.00 -0.77 14.34
C ILE A 35 -3.52 -2.08 14.96
N ASP A 36 -3.25 -2.05 16.28
CA ASP A 36 -2.94 -3.24 17.04
C ASP A 36 -4.17 -4.15 17.11
N ASP A 37 -4.05 -5.39 16.64
CA ASP A 37 -5.18 -6.33 16.57
C ASP A 37 -5.58 -6.90 17.95
N ALA A 38 -4.71 -6.80 18.97
CA ALA A 38 -5.05 -7.23 20.33
C ALA A 38 -5.76 -6.12 21.13
N SER A 39 -5.29 -4.88 21.03
CA SER A 39 -5.78 -3.75 21.84
C SER A 39 -6.71 -2.79 21.08
N GLY A 40 -6.77 -2.86 19.75
CA GLY A 40 -7.51 -1.94 18.89
C GLY A 40 -6.89 -0.53 18.81
N GLN A 41 -5.71 -0.32 19.39
CA GLN A 41 -5.09 1.00 19.47
C GLN A 41 -4.21 1.28 18.24
N PRO A 42 -4.17 2.54 17.75
CA PRO A 42 -3.22 2.95 16.72
C PRO A 42 -1.76 2.78 17.20
N LYS A 43 -0.87 2.29 16.34
CA LYS A 43 0.55 2.06 16.68
C LYS A 43 1.52 3.00 15.98
N ALA A 44 1.38 3.12 14.67
CA ALA A 44 2.35 3.81 13.83
C ALA A 44 1.74 4.22 12.49
N ILE A 45 2.37 5.22 11.88
CA ILE A 45 2.15 5.62 10.50
C ILE A 45 3.23 4.98 9.62
N ILE A 46 2.81 4.25 8.60
CA ILE A 46 3.67 3.56 7.65
C ILE A 46 3.45 4.13 6.26
N GLU A 47 4.54 4.47 5.56
CA GLU A 47 4.49 4.83 4.15
C GLU A 47 4.89 3.60 3.33
N ILE A 48 4.07 3.25 2.34
CA ILE A 48 4.34 2.19 1.36
C ILE A 48 4.59 2.86 0.01
N THR A 49 5.68 2.47 -0.65
CA THR A 49 6.08 2.98 -1.97
C THR A 49 6.29 1.84 -2.95
N ASP A 50 6.00 2.11 -4.21
CA ASP A 50 6.40 1.26 -5.34
C ASP A 50 7.76 1.74 -5.85
N ASN A 51 8.70 0.83 -6.07
CA ASN A 51 10.02 1.17 -6.63
C ASN A 51 10.02 1.40 -8.16
N GLY A 52 8.85 1.39 -8.80
CA GLY A 52 8.67 1.54 -10.25
C GLY A 52 8.70 0.21 -11.01
N SER A 53 9.10 -0.89 -10.36
CA SER A 53 9.07 -2.26 -10.92
C SER A 53 7.86 -3.08 -10.46
N GLY A 54 6.92 -2.46 -9.75
CA GLY A 54 5.77 -3.16 -9.14
C GLY A 54 6.10 -3.86 -7.82
N GLU A 55 7.30 -3.63 -7.26
CA GLU A 55 7.66 -4.11 -5.92
C GLU A 55 7.40 -3.02 -4.89
N LEU A 56 6.62 -3.37 -3.88
CA LEU A 56 6.32 -2.48 -2.78
C LEU A 56 7.31 -2.68 -1.63
N SER A 57 7.78 -1.54 -1.12
CA SER A 57 8.54 -1.42 0.12
C SER A 57 7.83 -0.46 1.06
N GLY A 58 8.19 -0.44 2.34
CA GLY A 58 7.53 0.45 3.28
C GLY A 58 8.32 0.70 4.55
N LYS A 59 8.18 1.92 5.07
CA LYS A 59 8.95 2.42 6.20
C LYS A 59 8.06 3.04 7.28
N ILE A 60 8.56 3.04 8.51
CA ILE A 60 7.90 3.72 9.62
C ILE A 60 8.14 5.22 9.48
N VAL A 61 7.07 6.00 9.30
CA VAL A 61 7.14 7.47 9.30
C VAL A 61 7.26 7.99 10.73
N ARG A 62 6.40 7.49 11.62
CA ARG A 62 6.38 7.81 13.06
C ARG A 62 5.56 6.79 13.85
N GLY A 63 5.77 6.73 15.17
CA GLY A 63 4.86 6.05 16.08
C GLY A 63 3.63 6.90 16.39
N ILE A 64 2.72 6.37 17.20
CA ILE A 64 1.54 7.08 17.72
C ILE A 64 1.48 6.92 19.24
N GLY A 65 1.08 7.99 19.95
CA GLY A 65 0.96 8.01 21.40
C GLY A 65 2.30 7.70 22.06
N ARG A 66 2.32 6.72 22.97
CA ARG A 66 3.56 6.29 23.66
C ARG A 66 4.67 5.79 22.73
N LEU A 67 4.32 5.40 21.50
CA LEU A 67 5.29 4.90 20.52
C LEU A 67 5.91 6.03 19.68
N ASP A 68 5.38 7.26 19.73
CA ASP A 68 5.93 8.41 19.00
C ASP A 68 7.10 9.05 19.74
N GLN A 69 8.21 8.31 19.81
CA GLN A 69 9.46 8.76 20.40
C GLN A 69 10.51 8.86 19.28
N PRO A 70 11.13 10.04 19.06
CA PRO A 70 12.01 10.28 17.91
C PRO A 70 13.30 9.44 17.94
N ASP A 71 13.77 9.07 19.12
CA ASP A 71 14.98 8.31 19.40
C ASP A 71 14.72 6.82 19.63
N ARG A 72 13.47 6.35 19.47
CA ARG A 72 13.10 4.95 19.64
C ARG A 72 13.87 4.07 18.65
N ARG A 73 14.47 3.00 19.15
CA ARG A 73 15.32 2.07 18.40
C ARG A 73 14.76 0.66 18.38
N CYS A 74 15.09 -0.12 17.34
CA CYS A 74 14.76 -1.53 17.31
C CYS A 74 15.71 -2.36 18.20
N THR A 75 15.44 -2.39 19.50
CA THR A 75 16.26 -3.13 20.45
C THR A 75 16.11 -4.65 20.33
N ALA A 76 14.95 -5.13 19.86
CA ALA A 76 14.69 -6.55 19.62
C ALA A 76 15.26 -7.06 18.28
N CYS A 77 15.59 -6.17 17.34
CA CYS A 77 16.19 -6.54 16.06
C CYS A 77 17.60 -7.10 16.23
N THR A 78 18.08 -7.84 15.25
CA THR A 78 19.45 -8.37 15.19
C THR A 78 20.20 -7.90 13.94
N GLY A 79 21.53 -8.11 13.92
CA GLY A 79 22.39 -7.73 12.79
C GLY A 79 22.36 -6.22 12.52
N GLU A 80 22.41 -5.83 11.25
CA GLU A 80 22.46 -4.43 10.80
C GLU A 80 21.28 -3.57 11.30
N ARG A 81 20.17 -4.19 11.70
CA ARG A 81 18.97 -3.49 12.19
C ARG A 81 18.97 -3.29 13.71
N LYS A 82 19.88 -3.94 14.44
CA LYS A 82 19.99 -3.81 15.89
C LYS A 82 20.28 -2.35 16.25
N ASP A 83 19.49 -1.82 17.16
CA ASP A 83 19.62 -0.46 17.71
C ASP A 83 19.56 0.68 16.67
N GLN A 84 19.11 0.39 15.46
CA GLN A 84 18.76 1.39 14.46
C GLN A 84 17.49 2.13 14.86
N LEU A 85 17.40 3.41 14.49
CA LEU A 85 16.21 4.22 14.72
C LEU A 85 15.00 3.61 14.02
N LEU A 86 13.86 3.55 14.69
CA LEU A 86 12.62 3.08 14.09
C LEU A 86 12.08 4.09 13.08
N ARG A 87 12.23 5.39 13.35
CA ARG A 87 11.86 6.43 12.39
C ARG A 87 12.66 6.25 11.10
N ASN A 88 11.96 6.22 9.96
CA ASN A 88 12.47 5.93 8.63
C ASN A 88 13.02 4.52 8.41
N MET A 89 12.88 3.60 9.37
CA MET A 89 13.28 2.21 9.16
C MET A 89 12.36 1.54 8.15
N THR A 90 12.93 0.99 7.08
CA THR A 90 12.21 0.10 6.16
C THR A 90 11.87 -1.20 6.88
N ILE A 91 10.58 -1.47 7.01
CA ILE A 91 10.06 -2.69 7.64
C ILE A 91 9.36 -3.61 6.65
N ILE A 92 8.88 -3.10 5.51
CA ILE A 92 8.22 -3.88 4.46
C ILE A 92 9.17 -4.00 3.28
N SER A 93 9.33 -5.22 2.75
CA SER A 93 10.19 -5.47 1.58
C SER A 93 9.64 -6.58 0.70
N GLY A 94 9.84 -6.47 -0.62
CA GLY A 94 9.60 -7.56 -1.57
C GLY A 94 8.13 -7.88 -1.86
N MET A 95 7.19 -7.00 -1.53
CA MET A 95 5.76 -7.27 -1.73
C MET A 95 5.38 -7.04 -3.19
N ARG A 96 4.84 -8.04 -3.88
CA ARG A 96 4.45 -7.96 -5.29
C ARG A 96 3.01 -8.39 -5.50
N ARG A 97 2.35 -7.81 -6.51
CA ARG A 97 0.96 -8.14 -6.86
C ARG A 97 0.86 -9.59 -7.31
N ASP A 98 -0.12 -10.30 -6.76
CA ASP A 98 -0.51 -11.66 -7.12
C ASP A 98 -2.04 -11.78 -7.01
N GLY A 99 -2.70 -11.82 -8.18
CA GLY A 99 -4.15 -11.66 -8.28
C GLY A 99 -4.60 -10.34 -7.61
N ASP A 100 -5.52 -10.44 -6.66
CA ASP A 100 -6.07 -9.29 -5.91
C ASP A 100 -5.30 -8.99 -4.61
N THR A 101 -4.14 -9.61 -4.42
CA THR A 101 -3.33 -9.49 -3.20
C THR A 101 -1.91 -9.05 -3.53
N TRP A 102 -1.16 -8.65 -2.51
CA TRP A 102 0.28 -8.48 -2.61
C TRP A 102 0.96 -9.43 -1.63
N GLN A 103 1.93 -10.21 -2.12
CA GLN A 103 2.61 -11.25 -1.34
C GLN A 103 4.04 -11.49 -1.84
N GLY A 104 4.70 -12.54 -1.35
CA GLY A 104 6.10 -12.88 -1.67
C GLY A 104 7.14 -12.15 -0.80
N GLY A 105 6.75 -11.01 -0.23
CA GLY A 105 7.58 -10.20 0.65
C GLY A 105 7.43 -10.53 2.14
N GLN A 106 8.02 -9.65 2.95
CA GLN A 106 8.09 -9.79 4.39
C GLN A 106 7.95 -8.45 5.10
N ILE A 107 7.45 -8.51 6.34
CA ILE A 107 7.36 -7.37 7.25
C ILE A 107 8.14 -7.68 8.53
N LEU A 108 9.01 -6.76 8.93
CA LEU A 108 9.68 -6.74 10.22
C LEU A 108 8.72 -6.21 11.29
N ASP A 109 8.50 -6.98 12.35
CA ASP A 109 7.91 -6.49 13.58
C ASP A 109 9.03 -5.98 14.51
N PRO A 110 9.15 -4.66 14.74
CA PRO A 110 10.23 -4.13 15.56
C PRO A 110 10.10 -4.45 17.05
N GLU A 111 8.90 -4.86 17.51
CA GLU A 111 8.69 -5.23 18.92
C GLU A 111 9.27 -6.61 19.22
N SER A 112 9.19 -7.54 18.28
CA SER A 112 9.75 -8.90 18.42
C SER A 112 11.07 -9.10 17.69
N GLY A 113 11.47 -8.18 16.81
CA GLY A 113 12.63 -8.30 15.94
C GLY A 113 12.46 -9.33 14.81
N ARG A 114 11.27 -9.91 14.66
CA ARG A 114 11.01 -11.03 13.74
C ARG A 114 10.54 -10.54 12.37
N LEU A 115 10.93 -11.29 11.34
CA LEU A 115 10.43 -11.14 9.99
C LEU A 115 9.30 -12.14 9.75
N TYR A 116 8.17 -11.64 9.25
CA TYR A 116 7.02 -12.45 8.88
C TYR A 116 6.80 -12.40 7.39
N LYS A 117 6.43 -13.53 6.78
CA LYS A 117 5.85 -13.50 5.45
C LYS A 117 4.49 -12.82 5.54
N CYS A 118 4.17 -12.00 4.55
CA CYS A 118 2.94 -11.22 4.57
C CYS A 118 2.13 -11.38 3.30
N LYS A 119 0.81 -11.24 3.46
CA LYS A 119 -0.14 -11.03 2.38
C LYS A 119 -0.95 -9.78 2.69
N MET A 120 -1.05 -8.88 1.72
CA MET A 120 -1.83 -7.65 1.80
C MET A 120 -3.03 -7.72 0.88
N THR A 121 -4.17 -7.26 1.36
CA THR A 121 -5.41 -7.17 0.61
C THR A 121 -6.01 -5.79 0.82
N LEU A 122 -6.32 -5.10 -0.28
CA LEU A 122 -7.07 -3.85 -0.20
C LEU A 122 -8.55 -4.16 -0.07
N GLU A 123 -9.19 -3.44 0.84
CA GLU A 123 -10.63 -3.49 1.08
C GLU A 123 -11.20 -2.08 1.08
N ASP A 124 -12.54 -1.98 1.09
CA ASP A 124 -13.26 -0.71 1.28
C ASP A 124 -12.84 0.37 0.27
N GLY A 125 -12.83 0.01 -1.02
CA GLY A 125 -12.39 0.92 -2.10
C GLY A 125 -10.93 1.36 -1.99
N GLY A 126 -10.11 0.61 -1.26
CA GLY A 126 -8.71 0.92 -1.01
C GLY A 126 -8.48 1.77 0.24
N GLN A 127 -9.50 2.05 1.05
CA GLN A 127 -9.36 2.79 2.32
C GLN A 127 -8.86 1.91 3.48
N LYS A 128 -8.92 0.59 3.34
CA LYS A 128 -8.40 -0.37 4.30
C LYS A 128 -7.38 -1.29 3.65
N LEU A 129 -6.34 -1.61 4.41
CA LEU A 129 -5.34 -2.60 4.04
C LEU A 129 -5.31 -3.70 5.09
N VAL A 130 -5.78 -4.89 4.75
CA VAL A 130 -5.67 -6.06 5.61
C VAL A 130 -4.31 -6.70 5.37
N VAL A 131 -3.49 -6.73 6.42
CA VAL A 131 -2.13 -7.28 6.40
C VAL A 131 -2.10 -8.54 7.25
N ARG A 132 -1.92 -9.69 6.61
CA ARG A 132 -1.81 -10.98 7.27
C ARG A 132 -0.36 -11.42 7.36
N GLY A 133 0.18 -11.50 8.57
CA GLY A 133 1.51 -12.03 8.87
C GLY A 133 1.47 -13.49 9.32
N TYR A 134 2.41 -14.31 8.87
CA TYR A 134 2.48 -15.74 9.22
C TYR A 134 3.90 -16.30 9.19
N ILE A 135 4.10 -17.44 9.85
CA ILE A 135 5.33 -18.23 9.81
C ILE A 135 5.03 -19.55 9.10
N GLY A 136 5.74 -19.83 8.01
CA GLY A 136 5.51 -21.03 7.20
C GLY A 136 4.28 -20.89 6.30
N VAL A 137 3.11 -21.38 6.75
CA VAL A 137 1.84 -21.38 6.01
C VAL A 137 0.90 -20.26 6.47
N SER A 138 0.18 -19.65 5.52
CA SER A 138 -0.67 -18.48 5.79
C SER A 138 -1.86 -18.77 6.71
N LEU A 139 -2.30 -20.03 6.80
CA LEU A 139 -3.38 -20.47 7.69
C LEU A 139 -3.06 -20.22 9.17
N LEU A 140 -1.78 -20.32 9.55
CA LEU A 140 -1.30 -20.14 10.92
C LEU A 140 -0.67 -18.75 11.10
N GLY A 141 -1.51 -17.72 11.07
CA GLY A 141 -1.09 -16.32 11.15
C GLY A 141 -2.14 -15.41 11.78
N ARG A 142 -1.82 -14.12 11.86
CA ARG A 142 -2.71 -13.06 12.36
C ARG A 142 -2.87 -11.99 11.31
N SER A 143 -4.02 -11.33 11.32
CA SER A 143 -4.33 -10.20 10.45
C SER A 143 -4.41 -8.91 11.27
N GLN A 144 -3.87 -7.84 10.71
CA GLN A 144 -4.10 -6.47 11.17
C GLN A 144 -4.78 -5.68 10.07
N THR A 145 -5.67 -4.78 10.45
CA THR A 145 -6.30 -3.84 9.51
C THR A 145 -5.63 -2.49 9.68
N TRP A 146 -5.10 -1.95 8.58
CA TRP A 146 -4.55 -0.61 8.53
C TRP A 146 -5.54 0.31 7.81
N VAL A 147 -5.58 1.56 8.25
CA VAL A 147 -6.48 2.59 7.71
C VAL A 147 -5.66 3.57 6.91
N ARG A 148 -6.11 3.90 5.70
CA ARG A 148 -5.41 4.87 4.85
C ARG A 148 -5.49 6.26 5.47
N GLU A 149 -4.37 6.97 5.52
CA GLU A 149 -4.36 8.40 5.85
C GLU A 149 -4.82 9.20 4.62
N GLN A 150 -5.76 10.12 4.82
CA GLN A 150 -6.31 11.00 3.78
C GLN A 150 -5.50 12.29 3.67
#